data_AF-A0A4S1FXI1-F1
#
_entry.id   AF-A0A4S1FXI1-F1
#
_cell.length_a   1.000
_cell.length_b   1.000
_cell.length_c   1.000
_cell.angle_alpha   90.00
_cell.angle_beta   90.00
_cell.angle_gamma   90.00
#
_symmetry.space_group_name_H-M   'P 1'
#
loop_
_entity.id
_entity.type
_entity.pdbx_description
1 polymer ?
#
loop_
_entity_poly.entity_id
_entity_poly.type
_entity_poly.pdbx_seq_one_letter_code
_entity_poly.pdbx_strand_id
1 'polypeptide(L)'
;AEGVSGLLGTRAGLREMPKPETVALAVKEMHFLPEEVIGQRFGVKGDEGCVIEAVGTISRSMAGLGFLYTNKESISLGIGCLVSDFAATMESPSALLD
;
A
#
# COMPACT_ATOMS: atom_id res chain seq x y z
N ALA A 1 17.76 -11.21 -6.34
CA ALA A 1 16.47 -10.56 -6.68
C ALA A 1 16.53 -9.11 -6.21
N GLU A 2 16.23 -8.13 -7.07
CA GLU A 2 16.41 -6.70 -6.76
C GLU A 2 15.10 -5.92 -6.49
N GLY A 3 13.94 -6.57 -6.58
CA GLY A 3 12.65 -5.90 -6.42
C GLY A 3 12.25 -5.01 -7.61
N VAL A 4 11.27 -4.14 -7.39
CA VAL A 4 10.64 -3.33 -8.45
C VAL A 4 11.64 -2.43 -9.18
N SER A 5 12.53 -1.78 -8.44
CA SER A 5 13.55 -0.85 -8.95
C SER A 5 14.91 -1.50 -9.24
N GLY A 6 14.96 -2.79 -9.58
CA GLY A 6 16.19 -3.50 -9.95
C GLY A 6 17.04 -2.83 -11.03
N LEU A 7 18.07 -2.10 -10.57
CA LEU A 7 18.97 -1.30 -11.39
C LEU A 7 20.01 -2.16 -12.10
N LEU A 8 20.52 -3.23 -11.47
CA LEU A 8 21.55 -4.08 -12.07
C LEU A 8 21.01 -4.82 -13.28
N GLY A 9 19.82 -5.42 -13.17
CA GLY A 9 19.16 -6.10 -14.29
C GLY A 9 18.90 -5.16 -15.46
N THR A 10 18.48 -3.91 -15.19
CA THR A 10 18.26 -2.91 -16.25
C THR A 10 19.57 -2.48 -16.91
N ARG A 11 20.63 -2.22 -16.11
CA ARG A 11 21.95 -1.85 -16.64
C ARG A 11 22.64 -2.99 -17.39
N ALA A 12 22.36 -4.25 -17.02
CA ALA A 12 22.86 -5.43 -17.70
C ALA A 12 22.03 -5.82 -18.94
N GLY A 13 20.96 -5.07 -19.27
CA GLY A 13 20.08 -5.37 -20.41
C GLY A 13 19.21 -6.61 -20.21
N LEU A 14 19.08 -7.10 -18.98
CA LEU A 14 18.32 -8.31 -18.63
C LEU A 14 16.82 -8.03 -18.39
N ARG A 15 16.46 -6.76 -18.17
CA ARG A 15 15.06 -6.32 -17.99
C ARG A 15 14.87 -4.85 -18.33
N GLU A 16 13.67 -4.48 -18.72
CA GLU A 16 13.30 -3.07 -18.91
C GLU A 16 12.95 -2.37 -17.59
N MET A 17 12.99 -1.03 -17.60
CA MET A 17 12.45 -0.23 -16.51
C MET A 17 10.91 -0.25 -16.59
N PRO A 18 10.19 -0.49 -15.47
CA PRO A 18 8.72 -0.44 -15.48
C PRO A 18 8.20 0.90 -15.96
N LYS A 19 7.15 0.87 -16.79
CA LYS A 19 6.45 2.09 -17.21
C LYS A 19 5.48 2.55 -16.11
N PRO A 20 5.20 3.86 -15.98
CA PRO A 20 4.31 4.40 -14.95
C PRO A 20 2.93 3.74 -14.85
N GLU A 21 2.37 3.30 -15.97
CA GLU A 21 1.08 2.61 -16.08
C GLU A 21 1.11 1.13 -15.65
N THR A 22 2.31 0.58 -15.41
CA THR A 22 2.54 -0.82 -15.02
C THR A 22 3.05 -0.98 -13.60
N VAL A 23 3.22 0.12 -12.87
CA VAL A 23 3.75 0.13 -11.50
C VAL A 23 2.89 1.02 -10.62
N ALA A 24 2.57 0.51 -9.43
CA ALA A 24 1.88 1.27 -8.40
C ALA A 24 2.89 1.83 -7.39
N LEU A 25 2.66 3.05 -6.95
CA LEU A 25 3.32 3.62 -5.78
C LEU A 25 2.37 3.47 -4.59
N ALA A 26 2.85 2.84 -3.53
CA ALA A 26 2.09 2.66 -2.30
C ALA A 26 2.73 3.44 -1.16
N VAL A 27 1.88 4.09 -0.37
CA VAL A 27 2.23 4.65 0.93
C VAL A 27 1.60 3.79 2.02
N LYS A 28 2.31 3.67 3.14
CA LYS A 28 1.90 2.87 4.28
C LYS A 28 2.27 3.57 5.56
N GLU A 29 1.33 3.57 6.50
CA GLU A 29 1.53 3.93 7.88
C GLU A 29 1.38 2.72 8.79
N MET A 30 2.02 2.81 9.95
CA MET A 30 1.93 1.81 11.00
C MET A 30 1.51 2.50 12.29
N HIS A 31 0.36 2.08 12.82
CA HIS A 31 -0.15 2.60 14.08
C HIS A 31 -0.02 1.52 15.15
N PHE A 32 0.80 1.78 16.16
CA PHE A 32 0.92 0.90 17.33
C PHE A 32 -0.37 0.96 18.15
N LEU A 33 -0.91 -0.21 18.45
CA LEU A 33 -2.15 -0.38 19.22
C LEU A 33 -1.99 -1.61 20.11
N PRO A 34 -2.47 -1.59 21.36
CA PRO A 34 -2.49 -2.78 22.18
C PRO A 34 -3.27 -3.91 21.50
N GLU A 35 -2.79 -5.15 21.63
CA GLU A 35 -3.40 -6.34 21.03
C GLU A 35 -4.89 -6.46 21.37
N GLU A 36 -5.28 -6.16 22.61
CA GLU A 36 -6.68 -6.16 23.04
C GLU A 36 -7.54 -5.17 22.25
N VAL A 37 -7.01 -3.98 21.94
CA VAL A 37 -7.71 -2.96 21.14
C VAL A 37 -7.88 -3.43 19.69
N ILE A 38 -6.87 -4.10 19.14
CA ILE A 38 -6.94 -4.69 17.80
C ILE A 38 -8.01 -5.79 17.78
N GLY A 39 -7.97 -6.71 18.74
CA GLY A 39 -8.96 -7.79 18.88
C GLY A 39 -10.38 -7.26 19.01
N GLN A 40 -10.60 -6.23 19.83
CA GLN A 40 -11.92 -5.59 19.99
C GLN A 40 -12.42 -4.90 18.71
N ARG A 41 -11.55 -4.23 17.95
CA ARG A 41 -11.94 -3.46 16.75
C ARG A 41 -12.18 -4.34 15.53
N PHE A 42 -11.38 -5.39 15.36
CA PHE A 42 -11.39 -6.23 14.16
C PHE A 42 -12.02 -7.61 14.40
N GLY A 43 -12.43 -7.92 15.63
CA GLY A 43 -13.12 -9.17 15.97
C GLY A 43 -12.22 -10.41 15.90
N VAL A 44 -10.91 -10.24 16.09
CA VAL A 44 -9.90 -11.31 16.01
C VAL A 44 -9.42 -11.74 17.40
N LYS A 45 -8.97 -12.99 17.54
CA LYS A 45 -8.46 -13.56 18.80
C LYS A 45 -7.16 -14.35 18.60
N GLY A 46 -6.26 -14.26 19.58
CA GLY A 46 -5.00 -15.01 19.56
C GLY A 46 -4.17 -14.67 18.33
N ASP A 47 -3.80 -15.68 17.54
CA ASP A 47 -3.02 -15.52 16.29
C ASP A 47 -3.88 -15.29 15.03
N GLU A 48 -5.18 -15.02 15.18
CA GLU A 48 -6.03 -14.61 14.05
C GLU A 48 -5.66 -13.21 13.52
N GLY A 49 -5.91 -12.99 12.23
CA GLY A 49 -5.69 -11.70 11.59
C GLY A 49 -6.87 -11.32 10.70
N CYS A 50 -7.06 -10.01 10.52
CA CYS A 50 -8.02 -9.44 9.60
C CYS A 50 -7.27 -8.65 8.52
N VAL A 51 -7.72 -8.84 7.28
CA VAL A 51 -7.30 -8.07 6.12
C VAL A 51 -8.53 -7.37 5.56
N ILE A 52 -8.44 -6.05 5.44
CA ILE A 52 -9.45 -5.23 4.79
C ILE A 52 -8.81 -4.63 3.55
N GLU A 53 -9.49 -4.79 2.42
CA GLU A 53 -9.16 -4.14 1.16
C GLU A 53 -10.30 -3.17 0.84
N ALA A 54 -9.95 -1.94 0.47
CA ALA A 54 -10.89 -0.86 0.26
C ALA A 54 -10.73 -0.29 -1.15
N VAL A 55 -11.85 -0.14 -1.85
CA VAL A 55 -11.94 0.43 -3.20
C VAL A 55 -13.00 1.51 -3.22
N GLY A 56 -12.84 2.49 -4.11
CA GLY A 56 -13.81 3.57 -4.30
C GLY A 56 -13.16 4.94 -4.25
N THR A 57 -13.90 5.93 -3.74
CA THR A 57 -13.49 7.35 -3.75
C THR A 57 -12.24 7.64 -2.91
N ILE A 58 -11.80 6.69 -2.08
CA ILE A 58 -10.58 6.79 -1.27
C ILE A 58 -9.31 7.01 -2.11
N SER A 59 -9.29 6.53 -3.36
CA SER A 59 -8.17 6.71 -4.28
C SER A 59 -8.29 7.98 -5.12
N ARG A 60 -9.25 8.88 -4.81
CA ARG A 60 -9.49 10.13 -5.55
C ARG A 60 -9.65 9.91 -7.06
N SER A 61 -10.40 8.87 -7.42
CA SER A 61 -10.65 8.42 -8.81
C SER A 61 -9.45 7.84 -9.54
N MET A 62 -8.29 7.67 -8.88
CA MET A 62 -7.16 6.92 -9.43
C MET A 62 -7.40 5.41 -9.35
N ALA A 63 -6.78 4.65 -10.25
CA ALA A 63 -6.74 3.20 -10.17
C ALA A 63 -5.85 2.78 -8.99
N GLY A 64 -6.49 2.45 -7.87
CA GLY A 64 -5.80 2.13 -6.63
C GLY A 64 -6.61 1.28 -5.66
N LEU A 65 -5.92 0.79 -4.63
CA LEU A 65 -6.43 -0.09 -3.59
C LEU A 65 -5.89 0.38 -2.25
N GLY A 66 -6.81 0.66 -1.31
CA GLY A 66 -6.49 0.86 0.09
C GLY A 66 -6.45 -0.47 0.82
N PHE A 67 -5.59 -0.60 1.81
CA PHE A 67 -5.46 -1.82 2.61
C PHE A 67 -5.33 -1.49 4.10
N LEU A 68 -5.87 -2.36 4.94
CA LEU A 68 -5.64 -2.38 6.38
C LEU A 68 -5.40 -3.80 6.85
N TYR A 69 -4.24 -4.03 7.47
CA TYR A 69 -3.86 -5.32 8.04
C TYR A 69 -3.67 -5.23 9.55
N THR A 70 -4.20 -6.19 10.29
CA THR A 70 -3.90 -6.35 11.71
C THR A 70 -2.59 -7.09 11.91
N ASN A 71 -1.66 -6.49 12.65
CA ASN A 71 -0.49 -7.17 13.20
C ASN A 71 -0.73 -7.46 14.69
N LYS A 72 0.25 -8.08 15.38
CA LYS A 72 0.15 -8.38 16.82
C LYS A 72 0.05 -7.13 17.70
N GLU A 73 0.88 -6.13 17.43
CA GLU A 73 1.02 -4.93 18.27
C GLU A 73 0.77 -3.63 17.48
N SER A 74 0.23 -3.74 16.27
CA SER A 74 -0.01 -2.60 15.40
C SER A 74 -1.07 -2.91 14.35
N ILE A 75 -1.53 -1.89 13.65
CA ILE A 75 -2.18 -2.03 12.34
C ILE A 75 -1.28 -1.43 11.26
N SER A 76 -1.36 -2.00 10.05
CA SER A 76 -0.75 -1.46 8.84
C SER A 76 -1.85 -0.88 7.98
N LEU A 77 -1.88 0.44 7.81
CA LEU A 77 -2.83 1.12 6.92
C LEU A 77 -2.06 1.63 5.71
N GLY A 78 -2.61 1.51 4.52
CA GLY A 78 -1.96 2.08 3.34
C GLY A 78 -2.87 2.14 2.14
N ILE A 79 -2.34 2.78 1.09
CA ILE A 79 -3.02 2.91 -0.19
C ILE A 79 -1.98 2.95 -1.29
N GLY A 80 -2.27 2.26 -2.39
CA GLY A 80 -1.44 2.29 -3.59
C GLY A 80 -2.26 2.62 -4.83
N CYS A 81 -1.72 3.50 -5.67
CA CYS A 81 -2.29 3.84 -6.98
C CYS A 81 -1.19 3.76 -8.06
N LEU A 82 -1.60 3.69 -9.34
CA LEU A 82 -0.65 3.72 -10.45
C LEU A 82 0.21 5.00 -10.44
N VAL A 83 1.49 4.86 -10.77
CA VAL A 83 2.39 6.02 -10.90
C VAL A 83 1.93 6.96 -12.01
N SER A 84 1.33 6.43 -13.08
CA SER A 84 0.70 7.25 -14.13
C SER A 84 -0.38 8.18 -13.59
N ASP A 85 -1.19 7.70 -12.65
CA ASP A 85 -2.32 8.46 -12.11
C ASP A 85 -1.85 9.53 -11.13
N PHE A 86 -0.88 9.20 -10.28
CA PHE A 86 -0.21 10.21 -9.44
C PHE A 86 0.45 11.32 -10.28
N ALA A 87 1.14 10.94 -11.36
CA ALA A 87 1.76 11.91 -12.25
C ALA A 87 0.72 12.79 -12.99
N ALA A 88 -0.43 12.24 -13.36
CA ALA A 88 -1.49 12.97 -14.04
C ALA A 88 -2.26 13.92 -13.11
N THR A 89 -2.52 13.48 -11.87
CA THR A 89 -3.30 14.23 -10.88
C THR A 89 -2.46 15.20 -10.06
N MET A 90 -1.14 14.98 -9.99
CA MET A 90 -0.21 15.68 -9.11
C MET A 90 -0.58 15.58 -7.62
N GLU A 91 -1.38 14.57 -7.25
CA GLU A 91 -1.71 14.28 -5.87
C GLU A 91 -0.48 13.76 -5.13
N SER A 92 -0.28 14.24 -3.89
CA SER A 92 0.77 13.69 -3.03
C SER A 92 0.36 12.30 -2.56
N PRO A 93 1.17 11.25 -2.75
CA PRO A 93 0.81 9.90 -2.33
C PRO A 93 0.46 9.80 -0.84
N SER A 94 1.22 10.49 0.03
CA SER A 94 0.96 10.46 1.48
C SER A 94 -0.35 11.14 1.87
N ALA A 95 -0.78 12.16 1.12
CA ALA A 95 -2.02 12.89 1.40
C ALA A 95 -3.28 12.07 1.12
N LEU A 96 -3.14 10.86 0.57
CA LEU A 96 -4.24 9.91 0.47
C LEU A 96 -4.55 9.19 1.79
N LEU A 97 -3.65 9.27 2.79
CA LEU A 97 -3.82 8.68 4.11
C LEU A 97 -4.23 9.70 5.19
N ASP A 98 -4.30 11.00 4.83
CA ASP A 98 -4.77 12.11 5.67
C ASP A 98 -6.29 12.31 5.55
#